data_AF-A0A556M924-F1
#
_entry.id   AF-A0A556M924-F1
#
_cell.length_a   1.000
_cell.length_b   1.000
_cell.length_c   1.000
_cell.angle_alpha   90.00
_cell.angle_beta   90.00
_cell.angle_gamma   90.00
#
_symmetry.space_group_name_H-M   'P 1'
#
loop_
_entity.id
_entity.type
_entity.pdbx_description
1 polymer ?
#
loop_
_entity_poly.entity_id
_entity_poly.type
_entity_poly.pdbx_seq_one_letter_code
_entity_poly.pdbx_strand_id
1 'polypeptide(L)' 'MTRYEAVHKALKEIEEKYFEFFEITKSYITQYVLIEPNETNDWINVSIKGNSILPEPIATDIRAVFSVQDSHKK' A
#
# COMPACT_ATOMS: atom_id res chain seq x y z
N MET A 1 14.81 13.31 0.58
CA MET A 1 13.62 12.44 0.71
C MET A 1 14.10 11.00 0.72
N THR A 2 13.83 10.25 1.79
CA THR A 2 14.19 8.83 1.89
C THR A 2 13.22 7.98 1.07
N ARG A 3 13.60 6.73 0.74
CA ARG A 3 12.67 5.79 0.09
C ARG A 3 11.42 5.56 0.93
N TYR A 4 11.57 5.55 2.25
CA TYR A 4 10.46 5.39 3.18
C TYR A 4 9.50 6.59 3.12
N GLU A 5 10.02 7.82 3.08
CA GLU A 5 9.21 9.02 2.88
C GLU A 5 8.49 9.01 1.53
N ALA A 6 9.12 8.52 0.46
CA ALA A 6 8.49 8.39 -0.85
C ALA A 6 7.32 7.37 -0.82
N VAL A 7 7.49 6.24 -0.15
CA VAL A 7 6.42 5.24 0.05
C VAL A 7 5.26 5.82 0.84
N HIS A 8 5.55 6.47 1.98
CA HIS A 8 4.50 7.11 2.80
C HIS A 8 3.76 8.21 2.04
N LYS A 9 4.47 9.00 1.24
CA LYS A 9 3.86 10.01 0.38
C LYS A 9 2.92 9.38 -0.65
N ALA A 10 3.38 8.35 -1.36
CA ALA A 10 2.55 7.66 -2.36
C ALA A 10 1.31 6.99 -1.74
N LEU A 11 1.46 6.37 -0.56
CA LEU A 11 0.32 5.84 0.19
C LEU A 11 -0.66 6.93 0.59
N LYS A 12 -0.17 8.09 1.01
CA LYS A 12 -1.01 9.24 1.35
C LYS A 12 -1.79 9.78 0.15
N GLU A 13 -1.17 9.84 -1.02
CA GLU A 13 -1.86 10.25 -2.27
C GLU A 13 -3.02 9.30 -2.62
N ILE A 14 -2.85 7.98 -2.40
CA ILE A 14 -3.94 7.01 -2.56
C ILE A 14 -5.00 7.21 -1.47
N GLU A 15 -4.60 7.42 -0.21
CA GLU A 15 -5.52 7.68 0.90
C GLU A 15 -6.40 8.91 0.65
N GLU A 16 -5.81 10.00 0.15
CA GLU A 16 -6.51 11.23 -0.21
C GLU A 16 -7.48 11.00 -1.39
N LYS A 17 -7.11 10.19 -2.38
CA LYS A 17 -7.99 9.82 -3.50
C LYS A 17 -9.24 9.05 -3.03
N TYR A 18 -9.11 8.24 -1.99
CA TYR A 18 -10.20 7.44 -1.43
C TYR A 18 -10.62 7.92 -0.02
N PHE A 19 -10.49 9.22 0.23
CA PHE A 19 -10.69 9.82 1.55
C PHE A 19 -12.01 9.42 2.22
N GLU A 20 -13.12 9.41 1.47
CA GLU A 20 -14.45 9.07 1.98
C GLU A 20 -14.50 7.67 2.60
N PHE A 21 -13.85 6.68 1.97
CA PHE A 21 -13.80 5.31 2.52
C PHE A 21 -13.06 5.29 3.87
N PHE A 22 -11.89 5.94 3.93
CA PHE A 22 -11.05 5.97 5.13
C PHE A 22 -11.71 6.77 6.26
N GLU A 23 -12.41 7.85 5.92
CA GLU A 23 -13.20 8.66 6.87
C GLU A 23 -14.37 7.86 7.46
N ILE A 24 -15.19 7.21 6.63
CA ILE A 24 -16.34 6.42 7.05
C ILE A 24 -15.91 5.25 7.95
N THR A 25 -14.85 4.55 7.55
CA THR A 25 -14.33 3.38 8.28
C THR A 25 -13.44 3.74 9.46
N LYS A 26 -13.09 5.02 9.63
CA LYS A 26 -12.13 5.53 10.65
C LYS A 26 -10.81 4.76 10.60
N SER A 27 -10.30 4.55 9.39
CA SER A 27 -9.12 3.75 9.12
C SER A 27 -8.09 4.54 8.31
N TYR A 28 -6.91 3.95 8.11
CA TYR A 28 -5.84 4.53 7.29
C TYR A 28 -5.26 3.46 6.38
N ILE A 29 -4.73 3.85 5.22
CA ILE A 29 -4.19 2.92 4.23
C ILE A 29 -3.06 2.06 4.81
N THR A 30 -2.25 2.65 5.71
CA THR A 30 -1.14 1.98 6.42
C THR A 30 -1.61 0.84 7.32
N GLN A 31 -2.88 0.80 7.71
CA GLN A 31 -3.45 -0.33 8.46
C GLN A 31 -3.69 -1.55 7.58
N TYR A 32 -3.84 -1.36 6.26
CA TYR A 32 -4.17 -2.41 5.29
C TYR A 32 -2.96 -2.91 4.51
N VAL A 33 -1.83 -2.22 4.56
CA VAL A 33 -0.60 -2.62 3.87
C VAL A 33 0.49 -3.05 4.85
N LEU A 34 1.41 -3.88 4.36
CA LEU A 34 2.70 -4.17 4.97
C LEU A 34 3.76 -3.39 4.19
N ILE A 35 4.69 -2.77 4.93
CA ILE A 35 5.80 -2.01 4.38
C ILE A 35 7.07 -2.64 4.94
N GLU A 36 7.79 -3.37 4.10
CA GLU A 36 8.96 -4.16 4.52
C GLU A 36 10.17 -3.72 3.71
N PRO A 37 11.31 -3.41 4.35
CA PRO A 37 12.55 -3.21 3.62
C PRO A 37 12.93 -4.52 2.92
N ASN A 38 13.38 -4.42 1.68
CA ASN A 38 13.97 -5.54 0.99
C ASN A 38 15.44 -5.66 1.45
N GLU A 39 15.82 -6.79 2.04
CA GLU A 39 17.18 -6.97 2.58
C GLU A 39 18.23 -7.18 1.48
N THR A 40 17.80 -7.49 0.25
CA THR A 40 18.70 -7.86 -0.86
C THR A 40 19.03 -6.67 -1.76
N ASN A 41 18.13 -5.72 -1.86
CA ASN A 41 18.31 -4.49 -2.60
C ASN A 41 17.62 -3.40 -1.77
N ASP A 42 18.15 -2.18 -1.65
CA ASP A 42 17.64 -1.13 -0.74
C ASP A 42 16.17 -0.67 -0.99
N TRP A 43 15.37 -1.43 -1.74
CA TRP A 43 13.98 -1.18 -2.05
C TRP A 43 13.09 -1.43 -0.84
N ILE A 44 11.87 -0.90 -0.94
CA ILE A 44 10.83 -1.11 0.06
C ILE A 44 9.69 -1.82 -0.65
N ASN A 45 9.33 -2.98 -0.12
CA ASN A 45 8.20 -3.75 -0.59
C ASN A 45 6.94 -3.25 0.11
N VAL A 46 5.88 -3.07 -0.67
CA VAL A 46 4.54 -2.72 -0.17
C VAL A 46 3.56 -3.78 -0.64
N SER A 47 2.87 -4.43 0.30
CA SER A 47 1.90 -5.48 -0.01
C SER A 47 0.61 -5.27 0.77
N ILE A 48 -0.53 -5.71 0.22
CA ILE A 48 -1.82 -5.64 0.92
C ILE A 48 -1.92 -6.83 1.86
N LYS A 49 -2.32 -6.61 3.11
CA LYS A 49 -2.54 -7.68 4.09
C LYS A 49 -3.61 -8.64 3.57
N GLY A 50 -3.36 -9.95 3.60
CA GLY A 50 -4.27 -10.96 3.04
C GLY A 50 -5.69 -10.98 3.63
N ASN A 51 -5.87 -10.50 4.87
CA ASN A 51 -7.18 -10.39 5.54
C ASN A 51 -7.79 -8.98 5.46
N SER A 52 -7.32 -8.16 4.54
CA SER A 52 -7.75 -6.78 4.38
C SER A 52 -9.14 -6.71 3.74
N ILE A 53 -10.07 -5.99 4.37
CA ILE A 53 -11.41 -5.67 3.80
C ILE A 53 -11.35 -4.52 2.78
N LEU A 54 -10.18 -4.26 2.21
CA LEU A 54 -9.95 -3.12 1.34
C LEU A 54 -10.75 -3.27 0.04
N PRO A 55 -11.54 -2.25 -0.37
CA PRO A 55 -12.23 -2.27 -1.64
C PRO A 55 -11.27 -2.49 -2.81
N GLU A 56 -11.71 -3.28 -3.80
CA GLU A 56 -10.89 -3.65 -4.96
C GLU A 56 -10.32 -2.45 -5.74
N PRO A 57 -11.02 -1.30 -5.89
CA PRO A 57 -10.42 -0.13 -6.53
C PRO A 57 -9.18 0.40 -5.79
N ILE A 58 -9.23 0.45 -4.46
CA ILE A 58 -8.09 0.91 -3.65
C ILE A 58 -6.96 -0.12 -3.71
N ALA A 59 -7.31 -1.40 -3.63
CA ALA A 59 -6.33 -2.48 -3.80
C ALA A 59 -5.62 -2.34 -5.14
N THR A 60 -6.36 -2.21 -6.24
CA THR A 60 -5.84 -2.03 -7.60
C THR A 60 -4.90 -0.84 -7.72
N ASP A 61 -5.25 0.29 -7.12
CA ASP A 61 -4.39 1.49 -7.11
C ASP A 61 -3.08 1.27 -6.35
N ILE A 62 -3.14 0.65 -5.16
CA ILE A 62 -1.94 0.24 -4.43
C ILE A 62 -1.11 -0.70 -5.31
N ARG A 63 -1.76 -1.66 -5.98
CA ARG A 63 -1.05 -2.61 -6.83
C ARG A 63 -0.38 -1.95 -8.03
N ALA A 64 -1.02 -0.94 -8.62
CA ALA A 64 -0.48 -0.19 -9.75
C ALA A 64 0.70 0.68 -9.33
N VAL A 65 0.58 1.39 -8.20
CA VAL A 65 1.62 2.30 -7.68
C VAL A 65 2.86 1.52 -7.24
N PHE A 66 2.66 0.41 -6.54
CA PHE A 66 3.77 -0.38 -5.98
C PHE A 66 4.13 -1.60 -6.82
N SER A 67 3.56 -1.74 -8.04
CA SER A 67 3.73 -2.87 -8.98
C SER A 67 3.98 -4.17 -8.23
N VAL A 68 2.93 -4.66 -7.56
CA VAL A 68 2.96 -5.87 -6.73
C VAL A 68 3.78 -6.93 -7.45
N GLN A 69 4.96 -7.23 -6.88
CA GLN A 69 5.55 -8.54 -7.05
C GLN A 69 4.51 -9.50 -6.48
N ASP A 70 3.65 -10.01 -7.35
CA ASP A 70 2.71 -11.07 -7.00
C ASP A 70 3.58 -12.28 -6.67
N SER A 71 4.01 -12.36 -5.40
CA SER A 71 4.82 -13.44 -4.83
C SER A 71 3.99 -14.71 -4.67
N HIS A 72 3.13 -15.01 -5.64
CA HIS A 72 2.40 -16.26 -5.78
C HIS A 72 2.45 -16.72 -7.24
N LYS A 73 3.62 -17.23 -7.63
CA LYS A 73 3.86 -18.29 -8.64
C LYS A 73 5.34 -18.66 -8.48
N LYS A 74 5.77 -19.87 -8.14
CA LYS A 74 5.14 -21.19 -8.21
C LYS A 74 5.96 -22.13 -7.32
#